data_AF-A0A7S0PNI6-F1
#
_entry.id   AF-A0A7S0PNI6-F1
#
_cell.length_a   1.000
_cell.length_b   1.000
_cell.length_c   1.000
_cell.angle_alpha   90.00
_cell.angle_beta   90.00
_cell.angle_gamma   90.00
#
_symmetry.space_group_name_H-M   'P 1'
#
loop_
_entity.id
_entity.type
_entity.pdbx_description
1 polymer ?
#
loop_
_entity_poly.entity_id
_entity_poly.type
_entity_poly.pdbx_seq_one_letter_code
_entity_poly.pdbx_strand_id
1 'polypeptide(L)'
;MEALVGATFNLHHKLRARELTAARPGASTHRSRRFYESVFPTETVDHVTVPDDANVMRFTDDGRYLICVSRNQRELVVYRYVGGRGGGSKRVAPAGRIPAESGPAAHADDGAGTPGGDTAGGDAAGDDASGDDDDPRRRAEDAFAAYFEHVFSRPLVVDDADLLSKDFALTVLDGDYVIVASSTQPEVRTDGDEGRG
;
A
#
# COMPACT_ATOMS: atom_id res chain seq x y z
N MET A 1 10.90 23.25 -39.65
CA MET A 1 11.38 23.39 -38.26
C MET A 1 11.56 21.99 -37.71
N GLU A 2 12.82 21.62 -37.54
CA GLU A 2 13.28 20.26 -37.28
C GLU A 2 12.64 19.66 -36.03
N ALA A 3 12.21 18.42 -36.19
CA ALA A 3 11.83 17.57 -35.09
C ALA A 3 13.09 17.26 -34.27
N LEU A 4 13.07 17.62 -32.98
CA LEU A 4 14.04 17.17 -31.99
C LEU A 4 13.83 15.66 -31.73
N VAL A 5 14.13 14.86 -32.75
CA VAL A 5 14.15 13.40 -32.69
C VAL A 5 15.41 13.01 -31.94
N GLY A 6 15.29 12.80 -30.63
CA GLY A 6 16.40 12.26 -29.83
C GLY A 6 16.52 12.83 -28.40
N ALA A 7 15.80 13.88 -28.04
CA ALA A 7 15.84 14.38 -26.67
C ALA A 7 14.97 13.51 -25.75
N THR A 8 15.62 12.71 -24.89
CA THR A 8 14.95 12.05 -23.78
C THR A 8 14.56 13.08 -22.73
N PHE A 9 13.31 13.52 -22.75
CA PHE A 9 12.78 14.45 -21.75
C PHE A 9 12.56 13.73 -20.42
N ASN A 10 12.91 14.39 -19.31
CA ASN A 10 12.59 13.90 -17.97
C ASN A 10 11.06 13.91 -17.71
N LEU A 11 10.64 13.20 -16.66
CA LEU A 11 9.21 13.03 -16.33
C LEU A 11 8.48 14.37 -16.19
N HIS A 12 9.11 15.36 -15.55
CA HIS A 12 8.55 16.70 -15.39
C HIS A 12 8.27 17.39 -16.73
N HIS A 13 9.21 17.33 -17.68
CA HIS A 13 8.99 17.90 -19.02
C HIS A 13 7.88 17.18 -19.77
N LYS A 14 7.84 15.84 -19.70
CA LYS A 14 6.80 15.05 -20.34
C LYS A 14 5.41 15.33 -19.75
N LEU A 15 5.32 15.51 -18.42
CA LEU A 15 4.08 15.84 -17.72
C LEU A 15 3.59 17.23 -18.12
N ARG A 16 4.47 18.23 -18.05
CA ARG A 16 4.16 19.61 -18.44
C ARG A 16 3.72 19.70 -19.90
N ALA A 17 4.41 19.01 -20.81
CA ALA A 17 3.98 18.93 -22.21
C ALA A 17 2.60 18.25 -22.34
N ARG A 18 2.31 17.26 -21.48
CA ARG A 18 1.02 16.56 -21.45
C ARG A 18 -0.14 17.49 -21.11
N GLU A 19 0.06 18.31 -20.09
CA GLU A 19 -0.91 19.27 -19.56
C GLU A 19 -1.14 20.46 -20.49
N LEU A 20 -0.08 20.94 -21.16
CA LEU A 20 -0.15 22.13 -22.01
C LEU A 20 -0.60 21.87 -23.44
N THR A 21 -0.61 20.61 -23.89
CA THR A 21 -0.97 20.28 -25.28
C THR A 21 -2.10 19.27 -25.33
N ALA A 22 -3.00 19.41 -26.30
CA ALA A 22 -4.01 18.40 -26.58
C ALA A 22 -3.40 17.24 -27.38
N ALA A 23 -3.89 16.03 -27.15
CA ALA A 23 -3.59 14.92 -28.05
C ALA A 23 -4.23 15.19 -29.43
N ARG A 24 -3.59 14.72 -30.50
CA ARG A 24 -4.26 14.63 -31.81
C ARG A 24 -5.52 13.74 -31.66
N PRO A 25 -6.57 13.97 -32.46
CA PRO A 25 -7.74 13.10 -32.47
C PRO A 25 -7.34 11.63 -32.58
N GLY A 26 -7.89 10.77 -31.71
CA GLY A 26 -7.57 9.33 -31.65
C GLY A 26 -6.20 8.97 -31.06
N ALA A 27 -5.34 9.93 -30.71
CA ALA A 27 -3.99 9.67 -30.22
C ALA A 27 -3.83 9.78 -28.69
N SER A 28 -4.91 9.99 -27.94
CA SER A 28 -4.87 10.15 -26.48
C SER A 28 -4.27 8.92 -25.80
N THR A 29 -4.71 7.71 -26.17
CA THR A 29 -4.20 6.45 -25.61
C THR A 29 -2.71 6.26 -25.89
N HIS A 30 -2.27 6.48 -27.13
CA HIS A 30 -0.86 6.37 -27.53
C HIS A 30 0.02 7.35 -26.77
N ARG A 31 -0.46 8.59 -26.61
CA ARG A 31 0.23 9.64 -25.85
C ARG A 31 0.36 9.27 -24.37
N SER A 32 -0.70 8.74 -23.76
CA SER A 32 -0.67 8.26 -22.37
C SER A 32 0.33 7.10 -22.20
N ARG A 33 0.33 6.12 -23.11
CA ARG A 33 1.28 4.99 -23.07
C ARG A 33 2.73 5.45 -23.12
N ARG A 34 3.07 6.34 -24.05
CA ARG A 34 4.42 6.94 -24.14
C ARG A 34 4.84 7.73 -22.90
N PHE A 35 3.89 8.33 -22.19
CA PHE A 35 4.19 9.02 -20.94
C PHE A 35 4.52 8.01 -19.83
N TYR A 36 3.74 6.93 -19.70
CA TYR A 36 3.94 5.92 -18.68
C TYR A 36 5.21 5.08 -18.85
N GLU A 37 5.82 5.03 -20.05
CA GLU A 37 7.16 4.45 -20.26
C GLU A 37 8.26 5.12 -19.43
N SER A 38 8.04 6.35 -18.96
CA SER A 38 8.98 7.10 -18.10
C SER A 38 8.53 7.22 -16.65
N VAL A 39 7.42 6.58 -16.28
CA VAL A 39 6.97 6.52 -14.89
C VAL A 39 7.54 5.24 -14.30
N PHE A 40 8.34 5.38 -13.25
CA PHE A 40 8.90 4.27 -12.50
C PHE A 40 8.33 4.31 -11.08
N PRO A 41 8.19 3.16 -10.40
CA PRO A 41 7.87 3.13 -8.99
C PRO A 41 8.83 4.04 -8.21
N THR A 42 8.28 4.88 -7.34
CA THR A 42 9.09 5.70 -6.42
C THR A 42 9.65 4.86 -5.29
N GLU A 43 8.91 3.81 -4.91
CA GLU A 43 9.26 2.85 -3.87
C GLU A 43 8.80 1.47 -4.35
N THR A 44 9.66 0.46 -4.16
CA THR A 44 9.32 -0.94 -4.36
C THR A 44 9.58 -1.64 -3.04
N VAL A 45 8.55 -2.30 -2.52
CA VAL A 45 8.64 -3.11 -1.31
C VAL A 45 8.49 -4.55 -1.75
N ASP A 46 9.48 -5.38 -1.42
CA ASP A 46 9.48 -6.80 -1.74
C ASP A 46 9.50 -7.63 -0.45
N HIS A 47 9.33 -8.95 -0.59
CA HIS A 47 9.35 -9.91 0.53
C HIS A 47 8.37 -9.59 1.67
N VAL A 48 7.23 -8.96 1.36
CA VAL A 48 6.17 -8.70 2.34
C VAL A 48 5.42 -10.00 2.66
N THR A 49 5.42 -10.42 3.94
CA THR A 49 4.70 -11.62 4.39
C THR A 49 3.20 -11.34 4.47
N VAL A 50 2.47 -11.71 3.42
CA VAL A 50 1.01 -11.56 3.33
C VAL A 50 0.30 -12.47 4.34
N PRO A 51 -0.79 -12.02 5.00
CA PRO A 51 -1.59 -12.86 5.90
C PRO A 51 -2.12 -14.13 5.22
N ASP A 52 -1.99 -15.28 5.89
CA ASP A 52 -2.40 -16.58 5.36
C ASP A 52 -3.91 -16.67 5.03
N ASP A 53 -4.72 -15.91 5.75
CA ASP A 53 -6.17 -15.90 5.64
C ASP A 53 -6.71 -14.99 4.53
N ALA A 54 -5.84 -14.33 3.76
CA ALA A 54 -6.22 -13.37 2.73
C ALA A 54 -5.53 -13.63 1.38
N ASN A 55 -6.34 -13.64 0.31
CA ASN A 55 -5.89 -13.52 -1.07
C ASN A 55 -5.83 -12.04 -1.45
N VAL A 56 -4.63 -11.56 -1.79
CA VAL A 56 -4.43 -10.19 -2.27
C VAL A 56 -4.99 -10.04 -3.68
N MET A 57 -5.83 -9.01 -3.89
CA MET A 57 -6.48 -8.77 -5.17
C MET A 57 -5.88 -7.57 -5.89
N ARG A 58 -6.21 -6.35 -5.44
CA ARG A 58 -5.69 -5.11 -6.03
C ARG A 58 -5.90 -3.91 -5.13
N PHE A 59 -5.17 -2.84 -5.41
CA PHE A 59 -5.43 -1.53 -4.82
C PHE A 59 -6.68 -0.86 -5.43
N THR A 60 -7.29 0.04 -4.65
CA THR A 60 -8.17 1.08 -5.18
C THR A 60 -7.39 1.99 -6.13
N ASP A 61 -8.08 2.62 -7.09
CA ASP A 61 -7.45 3.44 -8.13
C ASP A 61 -6.68 4.66 -7.57
N ASP A 62 -7.05 5.09 -6.36
CA ASP A 62 -6.36 6.15 -5.61
C ASP A 62 -5.25 5.65 -4.68
N GLY A 63 -4.99 4.34 -4.65
CA GLY A 63 -3.94 3.69 -3.87
C GLY A 63 -4.18 3.65 -2.36
N ARG A 64 -5.35 4.09 -1.86
CA ARG A 64 -5.60 4.21 -0.41
C ARG A 64 -5.88 2.88 0.28
N TYR A 65 -6.53 1.96 -0.42
CA TYR A 65 -6.93 0.67 0.14
C TYR A 65 -6.43 -0.48 -0.73
N LEU A 66 -5.99 -1.54 -0.06
CA LEU A 66 -5.74 -2.83 -0.65
C LEU A 66 -6.96 -3.72 -0.43
N ILE A 67 -7.53 -4.20 -1.53
CA ILE A 67 -8.66 -5.11 -1.55
C ILE A 67 -8.13 -6.54 -1.55
N CYS A 68 -8.64 -7.33 -0.60
CA CYS A 68 -8.36 -8.74 -0.46
C CYS A 68 -9.68 -9.53 -0.38
N VAL A 69 -9.59 -10.83 -0.61
CA VAL A 69 -10.67 -11.79 -0.41
C VAL A 69 -10.18 -12.86 0.56
N SER A 70 -10.99 -13.29 1.52
CA SER A 70 -10.59 -14.32 2.47
C SER A 70 -10.14 -15.62 1.77
N ARG A 71 -9.35 -16.46 2.44
CA ARG A 71 -8.85 -17.73 1.89
C ARG A 71 -9.98 -18.64 1.41
N ASN A 72 -11.11 -18.66 2.12
CA ASN A 72 -12.31 -19.41 1.76
C ASN A 72 -13.20 -18.72 0.71
N GLN A 73 -12.79 -17.56 0.18
CA GLN A 73 -13.50 -16.79 -0.85
C GLN A 73 -14.93 -16.39 -0.48
N ARG A 74 -15.16 -16.01 0.77
CA ARG A 74 -16.51 -15.61 1.23
C ARG A 74 -16.58 -14.19 1.78
N GLU A 75 -15.45 -13.65 2.19
CA GLU A 75 -15.37 -12.34 2.80
C GLU A 75 -14.52 -11.42 1.96
N LEU A 76 -14.99 -10.18 1.83
CA LEU A 76 -14.17 -9.06 1.43
C LEU A 76 -13.33 -8.64 2.64
N VAL A 77 -12.01 -8.53 2.46
CA VAL A 77 -11.09 -8.05 3.49
C VAL A 77 -10.43 -6.79 2.97
N VAL A 78 -10.52 -5.68 3.72
CA VAL A 78 -10.01 -4.38 3.30
C VAL A 78 -8.92 -3.90 4.24
N TYR A 79 -7.78 -3.55 3.64
CA TYR A 79 -6.67 -2.94 4.34
C TYR A 79 -6.43 -1.51 3.84
N ARG A 80 -6.09 -0.60 4.75
CA ARG A 80 -5.64 0.74 4.42
C ARG A 80 -4.13 0.74 4.25
N TYR A 81 -3.64 1.30 3.15
CA TYR A 81 -2.21 1.50 2.95
C TYR A 81 -1.71 2.69 3.78
N VAL A 82 -0.69 2.45 4.61
CA VAL A 82 -0.07 3.46 5.48
C VAL A 82 1.37 3.81 5.08
N GLY A 83 1.97 3.04 4.17
CA GLY A 83 3.34 3.25 3.66
C GLY A 83 4.45 2.71 4.56
N GLY A 84 5.66 2.56 4.00
CA GLY A 84 6.81 1.90 4.65
C GLY A 84 7.59 2.73 5.67
N ARG A 85 7.12 3.94 5.98
CA ARG A 85 7.81 4.84 6.93
C ARG A 85 7.19 4.76 8.32
N GLY A 86 7.03 3.54 8.83
CA GLY A 86 6.72 3.27 10.22
C GLY A 86 5.31 3.63 10.67
N GLY A 87 4.62 2.64 11.24
CA GLY A 87 3.51 2.90 12.14
C GLY A 87 3.87 3.98 13.16
N GLY A 88 3.21 5.13 13.07
CA GLY A 88 3.66 6.30 13.83
C GLY A 88 2.85 7.58 13.63
N SER A 89 1.62 7.48 13.14
CA SER A 89 0.64 8.52 13.44
C SER A 89 -0.75 7.90 13.37
N LYS A 90 -1.21 7.36 14.50
CA LYS A 90 -2.66 7.30 14.76
C LYS A 90 -3.16 8.74 14.68
N ARG A 91 -3.46 9.22 13.47
CA ARG A 91 -4.34 10.36 13.30
C ARG A 91 -5.69 9.86 13.76
N VAL A 92 -5.98 10.08 15.05
CA VAL A 92 -7.35 10.08 15.56
C VAL A 92 -8.12 11.00 14.62
N ALA A 93 -9.06 10.43 13.86
CA ALA A 93 -9.98 11.22 13.07
C ALA A 93 -10.74 12.13 14.05
N PRO A 94 -10.72 13.47 13.89
CA PRO A 94 -11.62 14.29 14.67
C PRO A 94 -13.03 13.98 14.17
N ALA A 95 -13.82 13.34 15.03
CA ALA A 95 -15.27 13.40 14.94
C ALA A 95 -15.66 14.88 14.82
N GLY A 96 -16.53 15.17 13.85
CA GLY A 96 -16.74 16.52 13.35
C GLY A 96 -16.97 17.58 14.42
N ARG A 97 -16.28 18.71 14.28
CA ARG A 97 -16.77 20.01 14.73
C ARG A 97 -16.04 21.15 14.04
N ILE A 98 -16.82 22.11 13.56
CA ILE A 98 -16.41 23.37 12.93
C ILE A 98 -15.53 24.17 13.91
N PRO A 99 -14.39 24.77 13.52
CA PRO A 99 -13.61 25.62 14.41
C PRO A 99 -14.29 26.99 14.56
N ALA A 100 -14.70 27.31 15.78
CA ALA A 100 -14.90 28.69 16.21
C ALA A 100 -13.55 29.28 16.64
N GLU A 101 -13.31 30.50 16.18
CA GLU A 101 -12.22 31.41 16.53
C GLU A 101 -11.96 31.56 18.03
N SER A 102 -10.68 31.68 18.44
CA SER A 102 -10.19 32.47 19.59
C SER A 102 -8.65 32.48 19.63
N GLY A 103 -8.09 33.66 19.89
CA GLY A 103 -6.69 34.06 19.68
C GLY A 103 -5.62 33.57 20.69
N PRO A 104 -4.45 34.23 20.72
CA PRO A 104 -3.17 33.61 21.10
C PRO A 104 -2.77 33.87 22.55
N ALA A 105 -1.97 32.96 23.12
CA ALA A 105 -1.13 33.23 24.28
C ALA A 105 0.26 32.64 24.06
N ALA A 106 1.24 33.53 23.96
CA ALA A 106 2.65 33.25 24.16
C ALA A 106 2.92 32.85 25.62
N HIS A 107 4.00 32.12 25.89
CA HIS A 107 4.99 32.47 26.91
C HIS A 107 6.21 31.54 26.77
N ALA A 108 7.38 32.18 26.71
CA ALA A 108 8.71 31.61 26.71
C ALA A 108 9.11 31.10 28.10
N ASP A 109 10.10 30.20 28.16
CA ASP A 109 11.21 30.34 29.14
C ASP A 109 12.46 29.59 28.68
N ASP A 110 13.59 30.24 28.93
CA ASP A 110 14.97 29.92 28.60
C ASP A 110 15.63 29.07 29.70
N GLY A 111 16.75 28.40 29.40
CA GLY A 111 17.53 27.74 30.46
C GLY A 111 18.83 27.09 29.99
N ALA A 112 19.90 27.87 30.01
CA ALA A 112 21.28 27.51 29.65
C ALA A 112 22.02 26.66 30.71
N GLY A 113 23.13 26.01 30.31
CA GLY A 113 24.33 25.90 31.16
C GLY A 113 24.91 24.51 31.44
N THR A 114 26.06 24.23 30.81
CA THR A 114 27.13 23.20 30.99
C THR A 114 27.78 23.29 32.41
N PRO A 115 28.81 22.51 32.88
CA PRO A 115 29.68 21.49 32.23
C PRO A 115 30.17 20.27 33.07
N GLY A 116 30.89 19.34 32.41
CA GLY A 116 32.19 18.76 32.83
C GLY A 116 32.24 17.62 33.87
N GLY A 117 33.03 16.58 33.58
CA GLY A 117 33.41 15.55 34.56
C GLY A 117 34.06 14.30 33.95
N ASP A 118 35.38 14.32 33.83
CA ASP A 118 36.22 13.23 33.31
C ASP A 118 36.71 12.36 34.49
N THR A 119 36.66 11.02 34.38
CA THR A 119 37.65 10.14 35.03
C THR A 119 37.74 8.77 34.36
N ALA A 120 38.97 8.26 34.37
CA ALA A 120 39.52 7.12 33.67
C ALA A 120 39.07 5.72 34.15
N GLY A 121 39.28 4.74 33.25
CA GLY A 121 40.09 3.55 33.58
C GLY A 121 39.32 2.26 33.84
N GLY A 122 39.47 1.28 32.94
CA GLY A 122 39.04 -0.10 33.18
C GLY A 122 39.17 -0.97 31.94
N ASP A 123 40.38 -1.45 31.64
CA ASP A 123 40.62 -2.54 30.71
C ASP A 123 40.11 -3.86 31.32
N ALA A 124 39.19 -4.53 30.63
CA ALA A 124 38.92 -5.95 30.84
C ALA A 124 38.60 -6.59 29.49
N ALA A 125 39.50 -7.47 29.07
CA ALA A 125 39.33 -8.37 27.94
C ALA A 125 38.14 -9.30 28.20
N GLY A 126 37.25 -9.38 27.21
CA GLY A 126 36.17 -10.36 27.09
C GLY A 126 35.98 -10.65 25.61
N ASP A 127 36.61 -11.72 25.15
CA ASP A 127 36.33 -12.38 23.87
C ASP A 127 35.00 -13.10 23.99
N ASP A 128 33.94 -12.57 23.38
CA ASP A 128 32.73 -13.34 23.14
C ASP A 128 31.82 -12.67 22.11
N ALA A 129 31.96 -13.17 20.88
CA ALA A 129 30.97 -13.13 19.81
C ALA A 129 30.44 -11.74 19.44
N SER A 130 31.25 -11.00 18.68
CA SER A 130 30.70 -10.26 17.55
C SER A 130 30.13 -11.26 16.54
N GLY A 131 28.95 -11.78 16.88
CA GLY A 131 28.01 -12.34 15.93
C GLY A 131 27.67 -11.20 14.99
N ASP A 132 28.17 -11.32 13.78
CA ASP A 132 27.82 -10.54 12.60
C ASP A 132 26.34 -10.82 12.25
N ASP A 133 25.42 -10.51 13.18
CA ASP A 133 23.96 -10.62 13.03
C ASP A 133 23.38 -9.34 12.40
N ASP A 134 24.23 -8.48 11.84
CA ASP A 134 23.86 -7.35 10.98
C ASP A 134 23.86 -7.81 9.51
N ASP A 135 23.26 -8.97 9.22
CA ASP A 135 22.99 -9.37 7.83
C ASP A 135 21.80 -8.55 7.31
N PRO A 136 22.01 -7.56 6.41
CA PRO A 136 20.92 -6.77 5.85
C PRO A 136 19.94 -7.60 5.02
N ARG A 137 20.29 -8.84 4.64
CA ARG A 137 19.40 -9.78 3.94
C ARG A 137 18.41 -10.47 4.89
N ARG A 138 18.65 -10.38 6.20
CA ARG A 138 17.77 -10.85 7.28
C ARG A 138 17.01 -9.70 7.95
N ARG A 139 17.04 -8.47 7.41
CA ARG A 139 15.96 -7.50 7.71
C ARG A 139 14.66 -8.26 7.51
N ALA A 140 13.98 -8.51 8.61
CA ALA A 140 12.83 -9.39 8.69
C ALA A 140 11.94 -9.13 7.48
N GLU A 141 11.51 -10.20 6.80
CA GLU A 141 10.42 -10.13 5.82
C GLU A 141 9.44 -9.07 6.28
N ASP A 142 9.32 -7.98 5.53
CA ASP A 142 8.66 -6.79 6.01
C ASP A 142 7.22 -7.19 6.34
N ALA A 143 6.88 -7.19 7.63
CA ALA A 143 5.59 -7.70 8.07
C ALA A 143 4.50 -6.87 7.39
N PHE A 144 3.50 -7.52 6.80
CA PHE A 144 2.41 -6.84 6.09
C PHE A 144 1.76 -5.73 6.93
N ALA A 145 1.67 -5.92 8.25
CA ALA A 145 1.15 -4.94 9.21
C ALA A 145 1.96 -3.62 9.29
N ALA A 146 3.21 -3.58 8.81
CA ALA A 146 4.00 -2.36 8.73
C ALA A 146 3.49 -1.41 7.64
N TYR A 147 2.84 -1.94 6.59
CA TYR A 147 2.38 -1.20 5.43
C TYR A 147 0.87 -1.08 5.36
N PHE A 148 0.15 -1.97 6.05
CA PHE A 148 -1.28 -2.15 5.91
C PHE A 148 -1.96 -2.23 7.28
N GLU A 149 -2.98 -1.40 7.46
CA GLU A 149 -3.87 -1.41 8.61
C GLU A 149 -5.17 -2.13 8.23
N HIS A 150 -5.58 -3.16 8.97
CA HIS A 150 -6.89 -3.80 8.74
C HIS A 150 -8.02 -2.81 9.04
N VAL A 151 -8.94 -2.63 8.09
CA VAL A 151 -10.07 -1.71 8.24
C VAL A 151 -11.33 -2.49 8.60
N PHE A 152 -11.69 -3.47 7.78
CA PHE A 152 -12.83 -4.35 8.03
C PHE A 152 -12.74 -5.63 7.19
N SER A 153 -13.47 -6.65 7.65
CA SER A 153 -13.83 -7.83 6.86
C SER A 153 -15.35 -7.92 6.81
N ARG A 154 -15.92 -8.30 5.66
CA ARG A 154 -17.38 -8.46 5.52
C ARG A 154 -17.72 -9.65 4.63
N PRO A 155 -18.54 -10.61 5.12
CA PRO A 155 -19.12 -11.65 4.29
C PRO A 155 -19.92 -11.04 3.14
N LEU A 156 -19.66 -11.48 1.92
CA LEU A 156 -20.38 -11.06 0.71
C LEU A 156 -21.24 -12.19 0.12
N VAL A 157 -20.95 -13.44 0.49
CA VAL A 157 -21.69 -14.60 0.03
C VAL A 157 -22.80 -14.92 1.04
N VAL A 158 -24.03 -15.10 0.55
CA VAL A 158 -25.21 -15.41 1.38
C VAL A 158 -25.35 -16.91 1.62
N ASP A 159 -24.98 -17.73 0.64
CA ASP A 159 -25.03 -19.19 0.72
C ASP A 159 -23.65 -19.75 1.10
N ASP A 160 -23.61 -20.65 2.07
CA ASP A 160 -22.40 -21.36 2.47
C ASP A 160 -21.88 -22.33 1.40
N ALA A 161 -22.57 -22.52 0.28
CA ALA A 161 -22.01 -23.21 -0.87
C ALA A 161 -21.13 -22.29 -1.71
N ASP A 162 -21.52 -21.03 -1.89
CA ASP A 162 -20.98 -20.15 -2.91
C ASP A 162 -19.57 -19.61 -2.59
N LEU A 163 -18.82 -19.29 -3.65
CA LEU A 163 -17.51 -18.66 -3.60
C LEU A 163 -17.53 -17.36 -4.40
N LEU A 164 -16.91 -16.32 -3.86
CA LEU A 164 -16.75 -15.02 -4.50
C LEU A 164 -15.78 -15.13 -5.68
N SER A 165 -16.22 -14.66 -6.85
CA SER A 165 -15.36 -14.48 -8.00
C SER A 165 -14.24 -13.49 -7.68
N LYS A 166 -13.03 -13.89 -8.03
CA LYS A 166 -11.84 -13.04 -7.95
C LYS A 166 -11.82 -11.95 -9.02
N ASP A 167 -12.61 -12.11 -10.07
CA ASP A 167 -12.81 -11.11 -11.10
C ASP A 167 -13.98 -10.20 -10.71
N PHE A 168 -13.65 -9.02 -10.17
CA PHE A 168 -14.63 -8.02 -9.74
C PHE A 168 -14.33 -6.63 -10.33
N ALA A 169 -15.38 -5.84 -10.48
CA ALA A 169 -15.26 -4.42 -10.79
C ALA A 169 -15.17 -3.62 -9.48
N LEU A 170 -14.27 -2.64 -9.46
CA LEU A 170 -14.14 -1.65 -8.39
C LEU A 170 -14.00 -0.29 -9.04
N THR A 171 -14.82 0.66 -8.59
CA THR A 171 -14.89 2.04 -9.09
C THR A 171 -15.25 2.98 -7.95
N VAL A 172 -15.13 4.29 -8.19
CA VAL A 172 -15.66 5.34 -7.30
C VAL A 172 -16.91 5.94 -7.95
N LEU A 173 -18.00 6.06 -7.20
CA LEU A 173 -19.25 6.69 -7.60
C LEU A 173 -19.68 7.66 -6.50
N ASP A 174 -19.85 8.93 -6.83
CA ASP A 174 -20.26 10.00 -5.88
C ASP A 174 -19.41 10.09 -4.60
N GLY A 175 -18.13 9.69 -4.68
CA GLY A 175 -17.20 9.69 -3.56
C GLY A 175 -17.16 8.37 -2.77
N ASP A 176 -18.05 7.43 -3.08
CA ASP A 176 -18.09 6.10 -2.47
C ASP A 176 -17.41 5.06 -3.35
N TYR A 177 -16.72 4.10 -2.72
CA TYR A 177 -16.20 2.94 -3.44
C TYR A 177 -17.31 1.93 -3.68
N VAL A 178 -17.47 1.53 -4.94
CA VAL A 178 -18.44 0.51 -5.35
C VAL A 178 -17.68 -0.71 -5.84
N ILE A 179 -17.96 -1.86 -5.23
CA ILE A 179 -17.44 -3.16 -5.64
C ILE A 179 -18.60 -3.99 -6.16
N VAL A 180 -18.45 -4.51 -7.38
CA VAL A 180 -19.39 -5.44 -8.01
C VAL A 180 -18.67 -6.74 -8.27
N ALA A 181 -19.13 -7.80 -7.64
CA ALA A 181 -18.58 -9.15 -7.78
C ALA A 181 -19.73 -10.15 -7.97
N SER A 182 -19.43 -11.27 -8.61
CA SER A 182 -20.33 -12.42 -8.70
C SER A 182 -19.92 -13.49 -7.68
N SER A 183 -20.86 -14.37 -7.33
CA SER A 183 -20.56 -15.64 -6.67
C SER A 183 -20.86 -16.81 -7.60
N THR A 184 -20.18 -17.93 -7.38
CA THR A 184 -20.41 -19.18 -8.09
C THR A 184 -20.32 -20.35 -7.13
N GLN A 185 -21.13 -21.39 -7.36
CA GLN A 185 -20.97 -22.65 -6.63
C GLN A 185 -19.59 -23.27 -6.92
N PRO A 186 -18.98 -23.96 -5.94
CA PRO A 186 -17.73 -24.66 -6.16
C PRO A 186 -18.01 -25.81 -7.13
N GLU A 187 -17.07 -26.11 -8.03
CA GLU A 187 -17.17 -27.30 -8.85
C GLU A 187 -17.20 -28.54 -7.94
N VAL A 188 -18.33 -29.24 -7.89
CA VAL A 188 -18.42 -30.54 -7.25
C VAL A 188 -17.58 -31.48 -8.09
N ARG A 189 -16.43 -31.89 -7.56
CA ARG A 189 -15.68 -33.01 -8.12
C ARG A 189 -16.55 -34.25 -7.97
N THR A 190 -17.24 -34.64 -9.03
CA THR A 190 -17.75 -36.01 -9.14
C THR A 190 -16.54 -36.91 -9.31
N ASP A 191 -15.99 -37.40 -8.20
CA ASP A 191 -15.12 -38.57 -8.22
C ASP A 191 -15.96 -39.70 -8.82
N GLY A 192 -15.62 -40.08 -10.06
CA GLY A 192 -16.30 -41.10 -10.82
C GLY A 192 -16.27 -42.42 -10.06
N ASP A 193 -17.46 -42.92 -9.75
CA ASP A 193 -17.71 -44.30 -9.41
C ASP A 193 -17.23 -45.22 -10.55
N GLU A 194 -16.15 -45.97 -10.31
CA GLU A 194 -15.93 -47.24 -10.99
C GLU A 194 -15.55 -48.31 -9.96
N GLY A 195 -16.51 -48.65 -9.09
CA GLY A 195 -16.58 -49.97 -8.51
C GLY A 195 -17.53 -50.86 -9.31
N ARG A 196 -17.06 -51.59 -10.33
CA ARG A 196 -17.79 -52.75 -10.89
C ARG A 196 -16.86 -53.80 -11.52
N GLY A 197 -16.97 -55.03 -11.04
CA GLY A 197 -16.83 -56.26 -11.83
C GLY A 197 -15.66 -57.16 -11.47
#